data_AF-A0A3Q8UXJ9-F1
#
_entry.id   AF-A0A3Q8UXJ9-F1
#
_cell.length_a   1.000
_cell.length_b   1.000
_cell.length_c   1.000
_cell.angle_alpha   90.00
_cell.angle_beta   90.00
_cell.angle_gamma   90.00
#
_symmetry.space_group_name_H-M   'P 1'
#
loop_
_entity.id
_entity.type
_entity.pdbx_description
1 polymer ?
#
loop_
_entity_poly.entity_id
_entity_poly.type
_entity_poly.pdbx_seq_one_letter_code
_entity_poly.pdbx_strand_id
1 'polypeptide(L)'
;MSSTPPPGREVPACHEWTPPGVAPARVPVAGPGGALGAIRRWQDGRCAVCGLCPARLVTDHHHVSGLVRGLLCDSCNVAEGRRTSSYAEPYASYRRRPPALIVGLTERYPHWRPNAYHYVLGDPPDDPALAARVLGHLIRHPPRRPTGRPVEIPGLPGHYLVGDGMRRLAERLAAEA
;
A
#
# COMPACT_ATOMS: atom_id res chain seq x y z
N MET A 1 34.61 -0.78 8.50
CA MET A 1 33.36 -1.54 8.69
C MET A 1 32.62 -1.51 7.36
N SER A 2 32.79 -2.55 6.54
CA SER A 2 32.23 -2.60 5.18
C SER A 2 30.73 -2.80 5.22
N SER A 3 29.98 -1.77 4.81
CA SER A 3 28.56 -1.84 4.52
C SER A 3 28.34 -2.50 3.16
N THR A 4 28.58 -3.81 3.07
CA THR A 4 28.14 -4.58 1.91
C THR A 4 26.62 -4.76 2.01
N PRO A 5 25.81 -4.23 1.08
CA PRO A 5 24.36 -4.46 1.09
C PRO A 5 24.09 -5.97 0.95
N PRO A 6 23.13 -6.55 1.67
CA PRO A 6 22.85 -7.98 1.57
C PRO A 6 22.43 -8.33 0.12
N PRO A 7 22.84 -9.50 -0.41
CA PRO A 7 22.40 -9.96 -1.72
C PRO A 7 20.88 -10.01 -1.78
N GLY A 8 20.33 -9.67 -2.95
CA GLY A 8 18.90 -9.43 -3.16
C GLY A 8 18.02 -10.55 -2.64
N ARG A 9 17.30 -10.30 -1.53
CA ARG A 9 16.38 -11.27 -0.94
C ARG A 9 15.27 -11.58 -1.96
N GLU A 10 14.95 -12.87 -2.10
CA GLU A 10 13.81 -13.32 -2.91
C GLU A 10 12.47 -13.03 -2.23
N VAL A 11 12.47 -12.93 -0.89
CA VAL A 11 11.31 -12.62 -0.06
C VAL A 11 11.53 -11.27 0.65
N PRO A 12 10.55 -10.36 0.68
CA PRO A 12 10.67 -9.11 1.42
C PRO A 12 10.76 -9.37 2.92
N ALA A 13 11.63 -8.64 3.60
CA ALA A 13 11.93 -8.84 5.02
C ALA A 13 10.68 -8.81 5.91
N CYS A 14 9.69 -7.99 5.59
CA CYS A 14 8.46 -7.88 6.37
C CYS A 14 7.64 -9.17 6.46
N HIS A 15 7.83 -10.13 5.55
CA HIS A 15 7.13 -11.42 5.61
C HIS A 15 7.69 -12.35 6.71
N GLU A 16 8.90 -12.10 7.18
CA GLU A 16 9.54 -12.90 8.24
C GLU A 16 9.24 -12.34 9.64
N TRP A 17 8.58 -11.18 9.74
CA TRP A 17 8.32 -10.53 11.02
C TRP A 17 7.03 -11.05 11.64
N THR A 18 7.01 -11.12 12.97
CA THR A 18 5.83 -11.49 13.74
C THR A 18 4.67 -10.52 13.47
N PRO A 19 3.48 -10.99 13.03
CA PRO A 19 2.33 -10.13 12.82
C PRO A 19 1.86 -9.47 14.14
N PRO A 20 1.18 -8.32 14.07
CA PRO A 20 0.61 -7.69 15.26
C PRO A 20 -0.36 -8.60 16.00
N GLY A 21 -0.37 -8.51 17.33
CA GLY A 21 -1.30 -9.29 18.17
C GLY A 21 -0.82 -10.71 18.51
N VAL A 22 0.21 -11.21 17.81
CA VAL A 22 0.96 -12.40 18.22
C VAL A 22 2.05 -11.94 19.20
N ALA A 23 2.09 -12.52 20.41
CA ALA A 23 3.13 -12.19 21.38
C ALA A 23 4.53 -12.49 20.79
N PRO A 24 5.52 -11.60 20.93
CA PRO A 24 5.54 -10.36 21.74
C PRO A 24 5.10 -9.06 21.01
N ALA A 25 4.71 -9.11 19.73
CA ALA A 25 4.46 -7.95 18.87
C ALA A 25 3.05 -7.30 19.06
N ARG A 26 2.60 -7.07 20.29
CA ARG A 26 1.34 -6.34 20.54
C ARG A 26 1.50 -4.85 20.20
N VAL A 27 1.21 -4.48 18.95
CA VAL A 27 1.11 -3.08 18.53
C VAL A 27 -0.33 -2.60 18.76
N PRO A 28 -0.58 -1.62 19.63
CA PRO A 28 -1.92 -1.08 19.80
C PRO A 28 -2.39 -0.42 18.50
N VAL A 29 -3.58 -0.82 18.05
CA VAL A 29 -4.27 -0.30 16.86
C VAL A 29 -4.72 1.15 17.08
N ALA A 30 -5.15 1.48 18.30
CA ALA A 30 -5.48 2.84 18.70
C ALA A 30 -4.23 3.53 19.28
N GLY A 31 -3.82 4.65 18.66
CA GLY A 31 -2.72 5.46 19.14
C GLY A 31 -2.48 6.68 18.24
N PRO A 32 -1.57 7.60 18.62
CA PRO A 32 -1.22 8.74 17.79
C PRO A 32 -0.75 8.29 16.40
N GLY A 33 -1.17 9.01 15.35
CA GLY A 33 -0.72 8.82 13.98
C GLY A 33 -1.52 7.83 13.11
N GLY A 34 -2.71 7.40 13.54
CA GLY A 34 -3.63 6.63 12.68
C GLY A 34 -3.11 5.24 12.26
N ALA A 35 -3.59 4.76 11.11
CA ALA A 35 -3.23 3.46 10.55
C ALA A 35 -1.76 3.43 10.11
N LEU A 36 -1.27 4.53 9.52
CA LEU A 36 0.15 4.66 9.18
C LEU A 36 1.01 4.57 10.44
N GLY A 37 0.61 5.19 11.55
CA GLY A 37 1.28 5.10 12.85
C GLY A 37 1.43 3.66 13.35
N ALA A 38 0.37 2.84 13.23
CA ALA A 38 0.42 1.42 13.57
C ALA A 38 1.41 0.66 12.67
N ILE A 39 1.41 0.91 11.36
CA ILE A 39 2.40 0.35 10.42
C ILE A 39 3.82 0.77 10.82
N ARG A 40 4.04 2.06 11.15
CA ARG A 40 5.36 2.56 11.56
C ARG A 40 5.90 1.82 12.79
N ARG A 41 5.06 1.66 13.82
CA ARG A 41 5.43 0.96 15.06
C ARG A 41 5.78 -0.50 14.79
N TRP A 42 5.00 -1.18 13.96
CA TRP A 42 5.27 -2.58 13.60
C TRP A 42 6.57 -2.74 12.80
N GLN A 43 6.83 -1.82 11.86
CA GLN A 43 8.07 -1.84 11.08
C GLN A 43 9.31 -1.47 11.91
N ASP A 44 9.15 -0.74 13.01
CA ASP A 44 10.21 -0.43 13.97
C ASP A 44 11.48 0.14 13.29
N GLY A 45 11.28 1.17 12.46
CA GLY A 45 12.38 1.81 11.72
C GLY A 45 12.97 0.99 10.56
N ARG A 46 12.47 -0.23 10.29
CA ARG A 46 12.98 -1.12 9.24
C ARG A 46 12.23 -0.94 7.92
N CYS A 47 12.97 -0.94 6.82
CA CYS A 47 12.42 -1.05 5.47
C CYS A 47 11.70 -2.40 5.30
N ALA A 48 10.46 -2.38 4.82
CA ALA A 48 9.65 -3.60 4.64
C ALA A 48 10.24 -4.61 3.64
N VAL A 49 11.06 -4.14 2.69
CA VAL A 49 11.66 -4.99 1.66
C VAL A 49 13.02 -5.53 2.10
N CYS A 50 13.98 -4.67 2.43
CA CYS A 50 15.35 -5.11 2.73
C CYS A 50 15.63 -5.35 4.22
N GLY A 51 14.78 -4.84 5.12
CA GLY A 51 14.93 -4.96 6.57
C GLY A 51 15.96 -4.02 7.21
N LEU A 52 16.67 -3.22 6.42
CA LEU A 52 17.63 -2.23 6.94
C LEU A 52 16.92 -1.09 7.68
N CYS A 53 17.61 -0.47 8.64
CA CYS A 53 17.14 0.68 9.42
C CYS A 53 17.80 1.98 8.94
N PRO A 54 17.37 2.58 7.82
CA PRO A 54 17.93 3.86 7.36
C PRO A 54 17.51 5.00 8.29
N ALA A 55 18.23 6.13 8.23
CA ALA A 55 17.84 7.35 8.95
C ALA A 55 16.46 7.89 8.53
N ARG A 56 16.01 7.57 7.30
CA ARG A 56 14.72 7.99 6.77
C ARG A 56 14.03 6.86 6.02
N LEU A 57 12.74 6.71 6.26
CA LEU A 57 11.83 5.87 5.49
C LEU A 57 10.82 6.73 4.74
N VAL A 58 10.49 6.32 3.52
CA VAL A 58 9.45 6.91 2.67
C VAL A 58 8.19 6.04 2.67
N THR A 59 7.04 6.69 2.49
CA THR A 59 5.74 6.02 2.50
C THR A 59 5.42 5.53 1.10
N ASP A 60 5.29 4.23 0.97
CA ASP A 60 4.91 3.55 -0.26
C ASP A 60 3.39 3.29 -0.29
N HIS A 61 2.78 3.41 -1.47
CA HIS A 61 1.33 3.33 -1.63
C HIS A 61 0.91 2.65 -2.93
N HIS A 62 -0.30 2.08 -2.93
CA HIS A 62 -0.89 1.49 -4.11
C HIS A 62 -1.36 2.58 -5.07
N HIS A 63 -0.78 2.63 -6.27
CA HIS A 63 -0.93 3.78 -7.17
C HIS A 63 -2.37 4.03 -7.65
N VAL A 64 -3.22 3.00 -7.71
CA VAL A 64 -4.61 3.15 -8.18
C VAL A 64 -5.54 3.67 -7.07
N SER A 65 -5.36 3.22 -5.83
CA SER A 65 -6.26 3.60 -4.72
C SER A 65 -5.70 4.70 -3.82
N GLY A 66 -4.39 4.97 -3.90
CA GLY A 66 -3.69 5.84 -2.96
C GLY A 66 -3.53 5.27 -1.55
N LEU A 67 -3.94 4.01 -1.32
CA LEU A 67 -3.83 3.38 -0.01
C LEU A 67 -2.38 3.01 0.31
N VAL A 68 -1.93 3.33 1.52
CA VAL A 68 -0.57 3.01 1.97
C VAL A 68 -0.34 1.49 1.97
N ARG A 69 0.82 1.07 1.44
CA ARG A 69 1.30 -0.32 1.51
C ARG A 69 2.23 -0.50 2.70
N GLY A 70 3.16 0.43 2.92
CA GLY A 70 4.16 0.36 3.98
C GLY A 70 5.23 1.43 3.88
N LEU A 71 6.29 1.26 4.67
CA LEU A 71 7.47 2.13 4.66
C LEU A 71 8.69 1.42 4.04
N LEU A 72 9.37 2.12 3.14
CA LEU A 72 10.56 1.64 2.44
C LEU A 72 11.73 2.61 2.61
N CYS A 73 12.97 2.12 2.47
CA CYS A 73 14.10 3.02 2.24
C CYS A 73 14.02 3.61 0.82
N ASP A 74 14.71 4.73 0.58
CA ASP A 74 14.70 5.41 -0.71
C ASP A 74 15.07 4.49 -1.89
N SER A 75 16.10 3.65 -1.71
CA SER A 75 16.56 2.73 -2.75
C SER A 75 15.53 1.66 -3.11
N CYS A 76 14.92 1.02 -2.10
CA CYS A 76 13.85 0.04 -2.32
C CYS A 76 12.60 0.70 -2.92
N ASN A 77 12.25 1.91 -2.49
CA ASN A 77 11.09 2.62 -3.03
C ASN A 77 11.26 2.97 -4.51
N VAL A 78 12.44 3.50 -4.89
CA VAL A 78 12.76 3.77 -6.30
C VAL A 78 12.76 2.49 -7.14
N ALA A 79 13.30 1.39 -6.60
CA ALA A 79 13.30 0.11 -7.29
C ALA A 79 11.90 -0.50 -7.43
N GLU A 80 11.04 -0.36 -6.44
CA GLU A 80 9.64 -0.81 -6.49
C GLU A 80 8.90 -0.14 -7.65
N GLY A 81 9.01 1.19 -7.76
CA GLY A 81 8.36 1.96 -8.83
C GLY A 81 8.88 1.63 -10.23
N ARG A 82 10.11 1.14 -10.37
CA ARG A 82 10.70 0.72 -11.66
C ARG A 82 10.36 -0.73 -12.03
N ARG A 83 10.16 -1.60 -11.04
CA ARG A 83 9.93 -3.03 -11.25
C ARG A 83 8.44 -3.35 -11.22
N THR A 84 7.76 -3.08 -12.33
CA THR A 84 6.30 -3.22 -12.46
C THR A 84 5.82 -4.65 -12.75
N SER A 85 6.73 -5.56 -13.15
CA SER A 85 6.39 -6.97 -13.42
C SER A 85 5.90 -7.71 -12.16
N SER A 86 4.87 -8.54 -12.34
CA SER A 86 4.34 -9.45 -11.31
C SER A 86 5.32 -10.55 -10.88
N TYR A 87 6.44 -10.72 -11.60
CA TYR A 87 7.49 -11.70 -11.32
C TYR A 87 8.77 -11.05 -10.77
N ALA A 88 8.78 -9.73 -10.58
CA ALA A 88 9.97 -9.02 -10.12
C ALA A 88 10.11 -9.12 -8.59
N GLU A 89 10.64 -10.23 -8.11
CA GLU A 89 10.95 -10.40 -6.69
C GLU A 89 12.06 -9.43 -6.23
N PRO A 90 12.06 -9.03 -4.93
CA PRO A 90 11.04 -9.33 -3.90
C PRO A 90 9.78 -8.44 -3.98
N TYR A 91 9.73 -7.50 -4.93
CA TYR A 91 8.69 -6.46 -4.99
C TYR A 91 7.32 -7.03 -5.32
N ALA A 92 7.27 -8.08 -6.14
CA ALA A 92 6.05 -8.81 -6.41
C ALA A 92 5.46 -9.43 -5.13
N SER A 93 6.26 -10.09 -4.32
CA SER A 93 5.82 -10.61 -3.01
C SER A 93 5.42 -9.49 -2.04
N TYR A 94 6.19 -8.40 -1.98
CA TYR A 94 5.86 -7.23 -1.18
C TYR A 94 4.49 -6.64 -1.58
N ARG A 95 4.20 -6.52 -2.87
CA ARG A 95 2.90 -6.05 -3.37
C ARG A 95 1.74 -6.97 -2.99
N ARG A 96 1.97 -8.29 -2.96
CA ARG A 96 0.94 -9.29 -2.62
C ARG A 96 0.57 -9.27 -1.14
N ARG A 97 1.54 -9.02 -0.26
CA ARG A 97 1.33 -9.03 1.20
C ARG A 97 2.12 -7.89 1.89
N PRO A 98 1.78 -6.62 1.62
CA PRO A 98 2.50 -5.49 2.19
C PRO A 98 2.20 -5.34 3.70
N PRO A 99 2.99 -4.53 4.44
CA PRO A 99 2.78 -4.23 5.85
C PRO A 99 1.33 -3.87 6.22
N ALA A 100 0.66 -3.06 5.39
CA ALA A 100 -0.75 -2.71 5.57
C ALA A 100 -1.67 -3.92 5.69
N LEU A 101 -1.45 -4.99 4.90
CA LEU A 101 -2.23 -6.22 4.99
C LEU A 101 -1.80 -7.13 6.14
N ILE A 102 -0.52 -7.10 6.52
CA ILE A 102 0.00 -7.86 7.66
C ILE A 102 -0.53 -7.29 8.98
N VAL A 103 -0.58 -5.97 9.08
CA VAL A 103 -1.13 -5.24 10.22
C VAL A 103 -2.66 -5.22 10.20
N GLY A 104 -3.27 -5.33 9.02
CA GLY A 104 -4.73 -5.30 8.84
C GLY A 104 -5.33 -3.89 8.85
N LEU A 105 -4.51 -2.86 8.65
CA LEU A 105 -4.90 -1.45 8.69
C LEU A 105 -4.17 -0.68 7.58
N THR A 106 -4.86 0.26 6.95
CA THR A 106 -4.24 1.24 6.05
C THR A 106 -5.04 2.54 6.06
N GLU A 107 -4.48 3.58 5.45
CA GLU A 107 -5.13 4.86 5.26
C GLU A 107 -4.72 5.45 3.90
N ARG A 108 -5.38 6.54 3.51
CA ARG A 108 -5.08 7.26 2.27
C ARG A 108 -3.75 8.00 2.40
N TYR A 109 -2.91 7.90 1.38
CA TYR A 109 -1.70 8.70 1.26
C TYR A 109 -2.06 10.19 1.02
N PRO A 110 -1.66 11.15 1.89
CA PRO A 110 -2.18 12.52 1.88
C PRO A 110 -1.96 13.31 0.58
N HIS A 111 -0.85 13.05 -0.10
CA HIS A 111 -0.48 13.73 -1.35
C HIS A 111 -0.87 12.96 -2.59
N TRP A 112 -1.59 11.84 -2.44
CA TRP A 112 -2.11 11.11 -3.58
C TRP A 112 -3.13 11.99 -4.33
N ARG A 113 -3.01 12.00 -5.65
CA ARG A 113 -3.95 12.64 -6.56
C ARG A 113 -4.24 11.66 -7.69
N PRO A 114 -5.48 11.54 -8.15
CA PRO A 114 -5.77 10.80 -9.36
C PRO A 114 -5.03 11.47 -10.52
N ASN A 115 -4.18 10.73 -11.22
CA ASN A 115 -3.53 11.22 -12.44
C ASN A 115 -4.30 10.71 -13.67
N ALA A 116 -4.09 11.35 -14.83
CA ALA A 116 -4.79 11.03 -16.09
C ALA A 116 -4.62 9.57 -16.58
N TYR A 117 -3.71 8.80 -15.95
CA TYR A 117 -3.43 7.41 -16.29
C TYR A 117 -4.10 6.39 -15.36
N HIS A 118 -4.70 6.83 -14.25
CA HIS A 118 -5.34 5.95 -13.28
C HIS A 118 -6.82 6.28 -13.16
N TYR A 119 -7.64 5.31 -13.58
CA TYR A 119 -9.08 5.27 -13.40
C TYR A 119 -9.42 5.57 -11.96
N VAL A 120 -10.16 6.65 -11.73
CA VAL A 120 -10.54 7.05 -10.39
C VAL A 120 -11.64 6.10 -9.96
N LEU A 121 -11.24 5.01 -9.31
CA LEU A 121 -12.18 4.10 -8.65
C LEU A 121 -13.05 4.84 -7.62
N GLY A 122 -12.64 6.04 -7.21
CA GLY A 122 -13.22 6.82 -6.12
C GLY A 122 -12.26 6.90 -4.95
N ASP A 123 -12.63 7.66 -3.94
CA ASP A 123 -11.84 7.73 -2.71
C ASP A 123 -11.95 6.40 -1.91
N PRO A 124 -10.85 5.94 -1.30
CA PRO A 124 -10.90 4.78 -0.40
C PRO A 124 -11.74 5.10 0.86
N PRO A 125 -12.29 4.08 1.54
CA PRO A 125 -13.00 4.28 2.79
C PRO A 125 -12.07 4.83 3.87
N ASP A 126 -12.62 5.66 4.76
CA ASP A 126 -11.87 6.24 5.88
C ASP A 126 -11.61 5.24 7.01
N ASP A 127 -12.47 4.21 7.14
CA ASP A 127 -12.27 3.13 8.11
C ASP A 127 -11.00 2.33 7.77
N PRO A 128 -9.98 2.29 8.66
CA PRO A 128 -8.69 1.69 8.33
C PRO A 128 -8.72 0.19 8.03
N ALA A 129 -9.60 -0.55 8.69
CA ALA A 129 -9.72 -1.99 8.52
C ALA A 129 -10.41 -2.33 7.19
N LEU A 130 -11.50 -1.63 6.88
CA LEU A 130 -12.19 -1.74 5.60
C LEU A 130 -11.28 -1.30 4.45
N ALA A 131 -10.50 -0.24 4.64
CA ALA A 131 -9.48 0.19 3.67
C ALA A 131 -8.44 -0.92 3.41
N ALA A 132 -8.01 -1.67 4.43
CA ALA A 132 -7.06 -2.77 4.26
C ALA A 132 -7.69 -3.93 3.48
N ARG A 133 -8.97 -4.22 3.71
CA ARG A 133 -9.73 -5.21 2.94
C ARG A 133 -9.87 -4.79 1.47
N VAL A 134 -10.17 -3.52 1.21
CA VAL A 134 -10.22 -2.93 -0.13
C VAL A 134 -8.85 -3.05 -0.82
N LEU A 135 -7.75 -2.68 -0.15
CA LEU A 135 -6.40 -2.83 -0.68
C LEU A 135 -6.11 -4.29 -1.06
N GLY A 136 -6.43 -5.23 -0.18
CA GLY A 136 -6.26 -6.67 -0.43
C GLY A 136 -7.08 -7.16 -1.63
N HIS A 137 -8.31 -6.66 -1.80
CA HIS A 137 -9.12 -6.96 -2.98
C HIS A 137 -8.47 -6.45 -4.27
N LEU A 138 -8.03 -5.18 -4.30
CA LEU A 138 -7.42 -4.58 -5.48
C LEU A 138 -6.08 -5.23 -5.86
N ILE A 139 -5.31 -5.71 -4.88
CA ILE A 139 -4.08 -6.47 -5.14
C ILE A 139 -4.40 -7.81 -5.83
N ARG A 140 -5.45 -8.52 -5.39
CA ARG A 140 -5.87 -9.80 -5.99
C ARG A 140 -6.59 -9.64 -7.33
N HIS A 141 -7.33 -8.55 -7.48
CA HIS A 141 -8.17 -8.24 -8.63
C HIS A 141 -7.77 -6.87 -9.18
N PRO A 142 -6.59 -6.75 -9.80
CA PRO A 142 -6.11 -5.48 -10.31
C PRO A 142 -7.13 -4.89 -11.28
N PRO A 143 -7.54 -3.62 -11.08
CA PRO A 143 -8.57 -3.01 -11.89
C PRO A 143 -8.11 -2.95 -13.34
N ARG A 144 -8.96 -3.42 -14.24
CA ARG A 144 -8.73 -3.27 -15.68
C ARG A 144 -9.01 -1.84 -16.10
N ARG A 145 -8.34 -1.41 -17.17
CA ARG A 145 -8.68 -0.20 -17.92
C ARG A 145 -10.18 -0.25 -18.26
N PRO A 146 -11.04 0.60 -17.66
CA PRO A 146 -12.44 0.64 -17.96
C PRO A 146 -12.66 1.08 -19.40
N THR A 147 -13.71 0.55 -19.99
CA THR A 147 -14.05 0.68 -21.42
C THR A 147 -15.01 1.84 -21.70
N GLY A 148 -15.26 2.71 -20.71
CA GLY A 148 -16.21 3.82 -20.81
C GLY A 148 -15.68 5.08 -21.50
N ARG A 149 -16.58 6.03 -21.78
CA ARG A 149 -16.22 7.34 -22.36
C ARG A 149 -15.64 8.26 -21.29
N PRO A 150 -14.40 8.75 -21.44
CA PRO A 150 -13.80 9.72 -20.53
C PRO A 150 -14.56 11.06 -20.49
N VAL A 151 -14.57 11.73 -19.34
CA VAL A 151 -15.13 13.07 -19.08
C VAL A 151 -14.05 14.02 -18.59
N GLU A 152 -14.13 15.30 -18.91
CA GLU A 152 -13.19 16.30 -18.41
C GLU A 152 -13.51 16.67 -16.96
N ILE A 153 -12.50 16.77 -16.08
CA ILE A 153 -12.67 17.18 -14.69
C ILE A 153 -12.07 18.59 -14.52
N PRO A 154 -12.84 19.60 -14.06
CA PRO A 154 -12.33 20.95 -13.86
C PRO A 154 -11.08 20.99 -12.98
N GLY A 155 -10.04 21.66 -13.45
CA GLY A 155 -8.77 21.82 -12.71
C GLY A 155 -7.77 20.68 -12.85
N LEU A 156 -8.08 19.64 -13.64
CA LEU A 156 -7.15 18.55 -13.95
C LEU A 156 -6.95 18.41 -15.47
N PRO A 157 -5.70 18.29 -15.97
CA PRO A 157 -5.46 18.18 -17.41
C PRO A 157 -5.85 16.80 -17.95
N GLY A 158 -6.85 16.75 -18.83
CA GLY A 158 -7.22 15.55 -19.61
C GLY A 158 -8.65 15.06 -19.36
N HIS A 159 -8.97 13.88 -19.91
CA HIS A 159 -10.26 13.22 -19.71
C HIS A 159 -10.13 11.98 -18.82
N TYR A 160 -11.11 11.78 -17.93
CA TYR A 160 -11.11 10.85 -16.82
C TYR A 160 -12.34 9.95 -16.82
N LEU A 161 -12.24 8.77 -16.22
CA LEU A 161 -13.42 7.96 -15.90
C LEU A 161 -13.74 8.15 -14.42
N VAL A 162 -14.89 8.78 -14.14
CA VAL A 162 -15.41 8.96 -12.77
C VAL A 162 -16.09 7.66 -12.35
N GLY A 163 -15.63 7.04 -11.27
CA GLY A 163 -16.17 5.78 -10.77
C GLY A 163 -16.57 5.85 -9.30
N ASP A 164 -17.76 5.31 -8.98
CA ASP A 164 -18.14 4.93 -7.61
C ASP A 164 -17.66 3.51 -7.24
N GLY A 165 -16.69 2.98 -7.99
CA GLY A 165 -16.28 1.58 -7.90
C GLY A 165 -15.72 1.21 -6.52
N MET A 166 -14.97 2.11 -5.90
CA MET A 166 -14.37 1.96 -4.58
C MET A 166 -15.42 1.97 -3.49
N ARG A 167 -16.41 2.89 -3.58
CA ARG A 167 -17.54 2.93 -2.64
C ARG A 167 -18.36 1.65 -2.70
N ARG A 168 -18.78 1.23 -3.90
CA ARG A 168 -19.52 -0.04 -4.08
C ARG A 168 -18.72 -1.27 -3.63
N LEU A 169 -17.41 -1.28 -3.88
CA LEU A 169 -16.53 -2.35 -3.41
C LEU A 169 -16.46 -2.36 -1.88
N ALA A 170 -16.28 -1.20 -1.25
CA ALA A 170 -16.25 -1.06 0.20
C ALA A 170 -17.58 -1.50 0.84
N GLU A 171 -18.71 -1.07 0.29
CA GLU A 171 -20.06 -1.48 0.75
C GLU A 171 -20.25 -3.01 0.68
N ARG A 172 -19.89 -3.65 -0.44
CA ARG A 172 -19.96 -5.13 -0.55
C ARG A 172 -19.07 -5.82 0.47
N LEU A 173 -17.82 -5.39 0.59
CA LEU A 173 -16.90 -6.00 1.56
C LEU A 173 -17.42 -5.80 2.98
N ALA A 174 -17.91 -4.62 3.35
CA ALA A 174 -18.49 -4.38 4.66
C ALA A 174 -19.65 -5.35 4.98
N ALA A 175 -20.48 -5.68 4.00
CA ALA A 175 -21.58 -6.65 4.16
C ALA A 175 -21.14 -8.13 4.29
N GLU A 176 -19.89 -8.45 3.96
CA GLU A 176 -19.32 -9.81 4.07
C GLU A 176 -18.59 -10.06 5.40
N ALA A 177 -18.49 -9.07 6.29
CA ALA A 177 -17.82 -9.16 7.60
C ALA A 177 -18.82 -9.36 8.74
#